data_AF-A0A0G1PX61-F1
#
_entry.id   AF-A0A0G1PX61-F1
#
_cell.length_a   1.000
_cell.length_b   1.000
_cell.length_c   1.000
_cell.angle_alpha   90.00
_cell.angle_beta   90.00
_cell.angle_gamma   90.00
#
_symmetry.space_group_name_H-M   'P 1'
#
loop_
_entity.id
_entity.type
_entity.pdbx_description
1 polymer ?
#
loop_
_entity_poly.entity_id
_entity_poly.type
_entity_poly.pdbx_seq_one_letter_code
_entity_poly.pdbx_strand_id
1 'polypeptide(L)'
;MSIEQVRLEAMFKATDRGAKRSDELLRAADDAQREITDKRGRNSVANFLRISHKIHEIDHIRKSTPREDREWHTDMWVVLKKSTAGRKMFPLEIKSSDYGVREVKEGKDFKRNQVYLVVNANKRRADLQIINDFWEEIERVCAILGK
;
A
#
# COMPACT_ATOMS: atom_id res chain seq x y z
N MET A 1 -16.54 8.77 -6.75
CA MET A 1 -15.79 9.60 -7.70
C MET A 1 -14.65 8.78 -8.29
N SER A 2 -14.68 8.57 -9.61
CA SER A 2 -13.62 7.88 -10.35
C SER A 2 -12.39 8.78 -10.52
N ILE A 3 -11.24 8.21 -10.87
CA ILE A 3 -10.03 8.99 -11.15
C ILE A 3 -10.23 9.89 -12.37
N GLU A 4 -10.95 9.40 -13.39
CA GLU A 4 -11.27 10.17 -14.60
C GLU A 4 -12.13 11.40 -14.29
N GLN A 5 -13.14 11.26 -13.43
CA GLN A 5 -13.97 12.39 -12.98
C GLN A 5 -13.13 13.46 -12.27
N VAL A 6 -12.20 13.04 -11.42
CA VAL A 6 -11.30 13.94 -10.69
C VAL A 6 -10.40 14.69 -11.64
N ARG A 7 -9.78 13.98 -12.59
CA ARG A 7 -8.92 14.57 -13.62
C ARG A 7 -9.71 15.62 -14.42
N LEU A 8 -10.92 15.28 -14.87
CA LEU A 8 -11.77 16.14 -15.66
C LEU A 8 -12.20 17.40 -14.88
N GLU A 9 -12.64 17.24 -13.63
CA GLU A 9 -12.99 18.37 -12.75
C GLU A 9 -11.80 19.29 -12.49
N ALA A 10 -10.60 18.73 -12.33
CA ALA A 10 -9.38 19.52 -12.15
C ALA A 10 -9.02 20.33 -13.40
N MET A 11 -9.19 19.75 -14.58
CA MET A 11 -9.03 20.47 -15.85
C MET A 11 -10.04 21.60 -15.98
N PHE A 12 -11.33 21.37 -15.68
CA PHE A 12 -12.33 22.45 -15.70
C PHE A 12 -12.00 23.59 -14.74
N LYS A 13 -11.61 23.26 -13.50
CA LYS A 13 -11.18 24.28 -12.52
C LYS A 13 -9.93 25.05 -12.98
N ALA A 14 -9.01 24.41 -13.69
CA ALA A 14 -7.85 25.09 -14.25
C ALA A 14 -8.25 26.05 -15.38
N THR A 15 -9.16 25.63 -16.27
CA THR A 15 -9.75 26.49 -17.31
C THR A 15 -10.44 27.71 -16.70
N ASP A 16 -11.25 27.52 -15.65
CA ASP A 16 -11.94 28.60 -14.93
C ASP A 16 -10.95 29.60 -14.29
N ARG A 17 -9.74 29.14 -13.95
CA ARG A 17 -8.63 29.96 -13.45
C ARG A 17 -7.78 30.60 -14.55
N GLY A 18 -8.18 30.44 -15.81
CA GLY A 18 -7.52 31.06 -16.96
C GLY A 18 -6.40 30.22 -17.58
N ALA A 19 -6.23 28.95 -17.22
CA ALA A 19 -5.34 28.05 -17.95
C ALA A 19 -5.87 27.85 -19.38
N LYS A 20 -5.02 28.13 -20.37
CA LYS A 20 -5.40 28.07 -21.81
C LYS A 20 -4.60 27.03 -22.57
N ARG A 21 -3.47 26.57 -22.01
CA ARG A 21 -2.60 25.63 -22.68
C ARG A 21 -2.88 24.20 -22.23
N SER A 22 -2.76 23.26 -23.16
CA SER A 22 -3.04 21.84 -22.91
C SER A 22 -2.15 21.25 -21.80
N ASP A 23 -0.88 21.67 -21.73
CA ASP A 23 0.07 21.22 -20.72
C ASP A 23 -0.31 21.67 -19.29
N GLU A 24 -0.85 22.88 -19.14
CA GLU A 24 -1.34 23.39 -17.85
C GLU A 24 -2.55 22.60 -17.34
N LEU A 25 -3.48 22.24 -18.25
CA LEU A 25 -4.64 21.42 -17.92
C LEU A 25 -4.24 19.99 -17.53
N LEU A 26 -3.32 19.39 -18.29
CA LEU A 26 -2.80 18.05 -17.99
C LEU A 26 -2.05 18.01 -16.66
N ARG A 27 -1.24 19.02 -16.35
CA ARG A 27 -0.58 19.14 -15.03
C ARG A 27 -1.60 19.20 -13.90
N ALA A 28 -2.64 20.01 -14.03
CA ALA A 28 -3.71 20.08 -13.03
C ALA A 28 -4.42 18.73 -12.83
N ALA A 29 -4.67 17.99 -13.93
CA ALA A 29 -5.24 16.66 -13.87
C ALA A 29 -4.34 15.66 -13.14
N ASP A 30 -3.04 15.68 -13.45
CA ASP A 30 -2.05 14.78 -12.85
C ASP A 30 -1.83 15.09 -11.37
N ASP A 31 -1.78 16.37 -10.99
CA ASP A 31 -1.68 16.82 -9.60
C ASP A 31 -2.90 16.37 -8.79
N ALA A 32 -4.12 16.55 -9.33
CA ALA A 32 -5.35 16.12 -8.67
C ALA A 32 -5.43 14.59 -8.53
N GLN A 33 -5.01 13.84 -9.55
CA GLN A 33 -4.92 12.38 -9.47
C GLN A 33 -3.91 11.94 -8.40
N ARG A 34 -2.73 12.58 -8.36
CA ARG A 34 -1.70 12.29 -7.35
C ARG A 34 -2.25 12.54 -5.95
N GLU A 35 -2.87 13.69 -5.71
CA GLU A 35 -3.42 14.04 -4.39
C GLU A 35 -4.44 13.00 -3.90
N ILE A 36 -5.35 12.54 -4.77
CA ILE A 36 -6.32 11.52 -4.41
C ILE A 36 -5.67 10.16 -4.20
N THR A 37 -4.68 9.80 -5.01
CA THR A 37 -3.94 8.55 -4.85
C THR A 37 -3.22 8.53 -3.50
N ASP A 38 -2.52 9.61 -3.15
CA ASP A 38 -1.83 9.76 -1.87
C ASP A 38 -2.81 9.76 -0.70
N LYS A 39 -3.97 10.39 -0.86
CA LYS A 39 -5.05 10.35 0.15
C LYS A 39 -5.58 8.92 0.34
N ARG A 40 -5.80 8.17 -0.74
CA ARG A 40 -6.22 6.76 -0.68
C ARG A 40 -5.15 5.89 -0.01
N GLY A 41 -3.88 6.09 -0.37
CA GLY A 41 -2.74 5.41 0.25
C GLY A 41 -2.70 5.65 1.76
N ARG A 42 -2.72 6.92 2.20
CA ARG A 42 -2.75 7.28 3.63
C ARG A 42 -3.93 6.66 4.37
N ASN A 43 -5.12 6.68 3.77
CA ASN A 43 -6.31 6.08 4.37
C ASN A 43 -6.18 4.55 4.52
N SER A 44 -5.61 3.87 3.53
CA SER A 44 -5.36 2.43 3.61
C SER A 44 -4.33 2.09 4.67
N VAL A 45 -3.25 2.87 4.79
CA VAL A 45 -2.26 2.70 5.85
C VAL A 45 -2.91 2.87 7.23
N ALA A 46 -3.62 3.97 7.45
CA ALA A 46 -4.32 4.21 8.71
C ALA A 46 -5.33 3.11 9.05
N ASN A 47 -6.04 2.58 8.04
CA ASN A 47 -6.99 1.48 8.22
C ASN A 47 -6.28 0.19 8.62
N PHE A 48 -5.17 -0.17 7.98
CA PHE A 48 -4.40 -1.35 8.36
C PHE A 48 -3.81 -1.22 9.75
N LEU A 49 -3.24 -0.06 10.11
CA LEU A 49 -2.72 0.18 11.47
C LEU A 49 -3.80 -0.06 12.53
N ARG A 50 -5.00 0.49 12.32
CA ARG A 50 -6.16 0.24 13.19
C ARG A 50 -6.49 -1.26 13.31
N ILE A 51 -6.47 -1.98 12.19
CA ILE A 51 -6.79 -3.42 12.15
C ILE A 51 -5.67 -4.26 12.77
N SER A 52 -4.41 -3.87 12.61
CA SER A 52 -3.25 -4.63 13.13
C SER A 52 -3.30 -4.80 14.64
N HIS A 53 -3.90 -3.86 15.38
CA HIS A 53 -4.15 -3.98 16.82
C HIS A 53 -5.12 -5.12 17.18
N LYS A 54 -5.92 -5.61 16.22
CA LYS A 54 -6.82 -6.76 16.39
C LYS A 54 -6.15 -8.10 16.09
N ILE A 55 -4.96 -8.09 15.47
CA ILE A 55 -4.19 -9.29 15.13
C ILE A 55 -3.25 -9.56 16.30
N HIS A 56 -3.57 -10.56 17.12
CA HIS A 56 -2.93 -10.75 18.41
C HIS A 56 -1.44 -11.13 18.34
N GLU A 57 -0.98 -11.62 17.20
CA GLU A 57 0.40 -12.05 16.92
C GLU A 57 1.28 -10.88 16.48
N ILE A 58 0.70 -9.77 16.03
CA ILE A 58 1.43 -8.54 15.75
C ILE A 58 1.77 -7.89 17.09
N ASP A 59 3.06 -7.62 17.29
CA ASP A 59 3.54 -6.81 18.40
C ASP A 59 3.32 -5.33 18.09
N HIS A 60 3.89 -4.86 16.97
CA HIS A 60 3.69 -3.51 16.46
C HIS A 60 4.04 -3.41 14.97
N ILE A 61 3.59 -2.32 14.34
CA ILE A 61 4.03 -1.90 13.01
C ILE A 61 5.09 -0.81 13.17
N ARG A 62 6.27 -1.04 12.61
CA ARG A 62 7.41 -0.13 12.66
C ARG A 62 7.60 0.55 11.31
N LYS A 63 7.79 1.86 11.29
CA LYS A 63 8.20 2.57 10.06
C LYS A 63 9.65 2.24 9.72
N SER A 64 9.96 2.05 8.44
CA SER A 64 11.33 1.83 7.99
C SER A 64 12.21 3.04 8.24
N THR A 65 13.47 2.76 8.53
CA THR A 65 14.54 3.76 8.50
C THR A 65 14.92 4.12 7.06
N PRO A 66 15.54 5.28 6.80
CA PRO A 66 16.02 5.64 5.46
C PRO A 66 17.06 4.68 4.87
N ARG A 67 17.74 3.89 5.71
CA ARG A 67 18.65 2.85 5.26
C ARG A 67 17.88 1.63 4.75
N GLU A 68 16.92 1.15 5.54
CA GLU A 68 16.10 0.01 5.18
C GLU A 68 15.24 0.30 3.94
N ASP A 69 14.73 1.51 3.79
CA ASP A 69 14.01 1.91 2.58
C ASP A 69 14.90 1.88 1.33
N ARG A 70 16.17 2.29 1.44
CA ARG A 70 17.11 2.19 0.32
C ARG A 70 17.52 0.76 -0.01
N GLU A 71 17.69 -0.08 1.00
CA GLU A 71 18.17 -1.46 0.83
C GLU A 71 17.04 -2.42 0.43
N TRP A 72 15.85 -2.23 0.98
CA TRP A 72 14.72 -3.14 0.81
C TRP A 72 13.64 -2.55 -0.10
N HIS A 73 13.47 -1.22 -0.15
CA HIS A 73 12.31 -0.53 -0.75
C HIS A 73 10.99 -0.78 -0.01
N THR A 74 11.04 -0.74 1.33
CA THR A 74 9.86 -0.90 2.20
C THR A 74 9.66 0.32 3.08
N ASP A 75 8.42 0.77 3.19
CA ASP A 75 8.02 1.86 4.08
C ASP A 75 7.76 1.39 5.52
N MET A 76 7.41 0.11 5.71
CA MET A 76 6.89 -0.42 6.97
C MET A 76 7.30 -1.87 7.20
N TRP A 77 7.43 -2.22 8.48
CA TRP A 77 7.70 -3.57 8.94
C TRP A 77 6.62 -4.03 9.90
N VAL A 78 6.20 -5.27 9.76
CA VAL A 78 5.38 -5.98 10.76
C VAL A 78 6.33 -6.69 11.71
N VAL A 79 6.26 -6.36 13.00
CA VAL A 79 6.99 -7.08 14.04
C VAL A 79 6.01 -8.02 14.74
N LEU A 80 6.36 -9.31 14.79
CA LEU A 80 5.56 -10.35 15.43
C LEU A 80 6.01 -10.56 16.87
N LYS A 81 5.07 -10.93 17.74
CA LYS A 81 5.35 -11.29 19.15
C LYS A 81 6.22 -12.53 19.25
N LYS A 82 5.96 -13.52 18.39
CA LYS A 82 6.73 -14.78 18.26
C LYS A 82 7.33 -14.88 16.86
N SER A 83 8.47 -15.54 16.75
CA SER A 83 9.08 -15.80 15.44
C SER A 83 8.25 -16.81 14.64
N THR A 84 8.02 -16.51 13.37
CA THR A 84 7.41 -17.41 12.38
C THR A 84 8.45 -17.73 11.32
N ALA A 85 8.67 -19.01 11.03
CA ALA A 85 9.73 -19.47 10.11
C ALA A 85 11.12 -18.85 10.40
N GLY A 86 11.49 -18.78 11.69
CA GLY A 86 12.77 -18.21 12.14
C GLY A 86 12.86 -16.67 12.03
N ARG A 87 11.80 -15.98 11.60
CA ARG A 87 11.77 -14.51 11.47
C ARG A 87 10.78 -13.88 12.42
N LYS A 88 11.18 -12.79 13.06
CA LYS A 88 10.32 -11.99 13.94
C LYS A 88 9.76 -10.75 13.24
N MET A 89 10.26 -10.42 12.05
CA MET A 89 9.94 -9.18 11.36
C MET A 89 9.87 -9.40 9.86
N PHE A 90 8.84 -8.84 9.22
CA PHE A 90 8.59 -8.94 7.79
C PHE A 90 8.36 -7.56 7.17
N PRO A 91 8.89 -7.29 5.97
CA PRO A 91 8.57 -6.06 5.26
C PRO A 91 7.10 -6.08 4.83
N LEU A 92 6.42 -4.94 4.93
CA LEU A 92 4.99 -4.80 4.70
C LEU A 92 4.73 -3.71 3.67
N GLU A 93 3.87 -4.03 2.71
CA GLU A 93 3.25 -3.08 1.80
C GLU A 93 1.73 -3.08 1.93
N ILE A 94 1.19 -1.88 2.12
CA ILE A 94 -0.25 -1.68 2.25
C ILE A 94 -0.76 -1.01 0.98
N LYS A 95 -1.72 -1.66 0.31
CA LYS A 95 -2.32 -1.17 -0.92
C LYS A 95 -3.78 -0.78 -0.70
N SER A 96 -4.29 0.05 -1.60
CA SER A 96 -5.69 0.50 -1.59
C SER A 96 -6.59 -0.28 -2.55
N SER A 97 -6.07 -1.25 -3.29
CA SER A 97 -6.80 -2.06 -4.27
C SER A 97 -6.11 -3.39 -4.55
N ASP A 98 -6.88 -4.36 -5.05
CA ASP A 98 -6.35 -5.66 -5.47
C ASP A 98 -5.41 -5.54 -6.67
N TYR A 99 -5.68 -4.58 -7.56
CA TYR A 99 -4.77 -4.23 -8.65
C TYR A 99 -3.38 -3.86 -8.11
N GLY A 100 -3.31 -2.98 -7.11
CA GLY A 100 -2.03 -2.59 -6.50
C GLY A 100 -1.34 -3.73 -5.77
N VAL A 101 -2.09 -4.71 -5.23
CA VAL A 101 -1.51 -5.94 -4.67
C VAL A 101 -0.90 -6.80 -5.77
N ARG A 102 -1.62 -7.00 -6.88
CA ARG A 102 -1.13 -7.74 -8.05
C ARG A 102 0.09 -7.10 -8.67
N GLU A 103 0.11 -5.78 -8.84
CA GLU A 103 1.28 -5.06 -9.37
C GLU A 103 2.55 -5.32 -8.57
N VAL A 104 2.44 -5.45 -7.25
CA VAL A 104 3.58 -5.85 -6.42
C VAL A 104 3.88 -7.32 -6.62
N LYS A 105 2.92 -8.23 -6.39
CA LYS A 105 3.17 -9.68 -6.43
C LYS A 105 3.67 -10.19 -7.79
N GLU A 106 3.16 -9.63 -8.88
CA GLU A 106 3.47 -9.98 -10.27
C GLU A 106 4.48 -9.02 -10.92
N GLY A 107 4.97 -8.02 -10.16
CA GLY A 107 5.87 -6.98 -10.66
C GLY A 107 7.24 -7.51 -11.08
N LYS A 108 7.99 -6.69 -11.82
CA LYS A 108 9.34 -7.04 -12.33
C LYS A 108 10.39 -7.24 -11.23
N ASP A 109 10.16 -6.74 -10.02
CA ASP A 109 11.11 -6.84 -8.90
C ASP A 109 10.92 -8.14 -8.11
N PHE A 110 11.29 -9.25 -8.74
CA PHE A 110 10.99 -10.60 -8.26
C PHE A 110 11.50 -10.90 -6.82
N LYS A 111 12.62 -10.29 -6.41
CA LYS A 111 13.17 -10.47 -5.05
C LYS A 111 12.29 -9.82 -3.99
N ARG A 112 11.69 -8.67 -4.31
CA ARG A 112 10.76 -7.96 -3.44
C ARG A 112 9.47 -8.76 -3.26
N ASN A 113 8.94 -9.33 -4.33
CA ASN A 113 7.66 -10.04 -4.32
C ASN A 113 7.65 -11.28 -3.42
N GLN A 114 8.81 -11.91 -3.20
CA GLN A 114 8.93 -13.15 -2.45
C GLN A 114 8.89 -12.99 -0.93
N VAL A 115 9.33 -11.84 -0.39
CA VAL A 115 9.54 -11.66 1.05
C VAL A 115 8.66 -10.60 1.69
N TYR A 116 7.94 -9.84 0.88
CA TYR A 116 7.03 -8.79 1.33
C TYR A 116 5.66 -9.34 1.65
N LEU A 117 5.08 -8.89 2.75
CA LEU A 117 3.65 -9.02 3.00
C LEU A 117 2.94 -7.90 2.23
N VAL A 118 2.00 -8.25 1.36
CA VAL A 118 1.27 -7.25 0.57
C VAL A 118 -0.23 -7.36 0.86
N VAL A 119 -0.76 -6.38 1.58
CA VAL A 119 -2.15 -6.40 2.06
C VAL A 119 -2.97 -5.27 1.43
N ASN A 120 -4.14 -5.59 0.89
CA ASN A 120 -5.12 -4.58 0.49
C ASN A 120 -5.99 -4.18 1.69
N ALA A 121 -5.72 -2.99 2.23
CA ALA A 121 -6.44 -2.43 3.37
C ALA A 121 -7.39 -1.29 2.99
N ASN A 122 -8.02 -1.35 1.81
CA ASN A 122 -9.05 -0.39 1.42
C ASN A 122 -10.13 -0.24 2.51
N LYS A 123 -10.50 1.00 2.83
CA LYS A 123 -11.51 1.33 3.86
C LYS A 123 -12.87 0.65 3.67
N ARG A 124 -13.20 0.22 2.44
CA ARG A 124 -14.47 -0.47 2.13
C ARG A 124 -14.44 -1.98 2.44
N ARG A 125 -13.26 -2.56 2.69
CA ARG A 125 -13.15 -3.99 3.01
C ARG A 125 -13.44 -4.23 4.48
N ALA A 126 -14.03 -5.38 4.78
CA ALA A 126 -14.30 -5.78 6.15
C ALA A 126 -12.98 -6.16 6.87
N ASP A 127 -12.90 -5.86 8.16
CA ASP A 127 -11.72 -6.14 8.98
C ASP A 127 -11.30 -7.62 8.90
N LEU A 128 -12.26 -8.55 8.95
CA LEU A 128 -11.98 -9.99 8.87
C LEU A 128 -11.33 -10.39 7.54
N GLN A 129 -11.73 -9.78 6.42
CA GLN A 129 -11.12 -10.05 5.12
C GLN A 129 -9.66 -9.59 5.11
N ILE A 130 -9.39 -8.40 5.64
CA ILE A 130 -8.03 -7.85 5.71
C ILE A 130 -7.13 -8.72 6.61
N ILE A 131 -7.67 -9.24 7.71
CA ILE A 131 -6.97 -10.15 8.62
C ILE A 131 -6.66 -11.48 7.92
N ASN A 132 -7.63 -12.06 7.20
CA ASN A 132 -7.42 -13.31 6.46
C ASN A 132 -6.36 -13.13 5.36
N ASP A 133 -6.45 -12.07 4.56
CA ASP A 133 -5.42 -11.75 3.56
C ASP A 133 -4.03 -11.59 4.18
N PHE A 134 -3.93 -10.98 5.37
CA PHE A 134 -2.66 -10.86 6.08
C PHE A 134 -2.08 -12.23 6.45
N TRP A 135 -2.92 -13.16 6.92
CA TRP A 135 -2.49 -14.52 7.23
C TRP A 135 -2.05 -15.30 6.01
N GLU A 136 -2.80 -15.22 4.92
CA GLU A 136 -2.44 -15.83 3.64
C GLU A 136 -1.06 -15.31 3.16
N GLU A 137 -0.78 -14.03 3.36
CA GLU A 137 0.54 -13.46 3.04
C GLU A 137 1.66 -13.96 3.95
N ILE A 138 1.40 -14.09 5.25
CA ILE A 138 2.37 -14.68 6.20
C ILE A 138 2.70 -16.11 5.78
N GLU A 139 1.69 -16.93 5.50
CA GLU A 139 1.86 -18.31 5.06
C GLU A 139 2.65 -18.39 3.76
N ARG A 140 2.29 -17.57 2.76
CA ARG A 140 2.99 -17.49 1.48
C ARG A 140 4.47 -17.18 1.67
N VAL A 141 4.80 -16.13 2.43
CA VAL A 141 6.18 -15.71 2.66
C VAL A 141 6.96 -16.76 3.45
N CYS A 142 6.35 -17.36 4.48
CA CYS A 142 6.97 -18.43 5.26
C CYS A 142 7.26 -19.68 4.42
N ALA A 143 6.37 -20.06 3.51
CA ALA A 143 6.57 -21.19 2.60
C ALA A 143 7.72 -20.97 1.60
N ILE A 144 7.99 -19.71 1.24
CA ILE A 144 9.14 -19.34 0.40
C ILE A 144 10.43 -19.38 1.22
N LEU A 145 10.42 -18.87 2.45
CA LEU A 145 11.61 -18.77 3.31
C LEU A 145 12.02 -20.07 4.00
N GLY A 146 11.08 -21.01 4.16
CA GLY A 146 11.34 -22.35 4.70
C GLY A 146 11.90 -23.35 3.69
N LYS A 147 12.11 -22.92 2.43
CA LYS A 147 12.86 -23.64 1.40
C LYS A 147 14.31 -23.18 1.41
#